data_AF-A0A1Z3HSQ6-F1
#
_entry.id   AF-A0A1Z3HSQ6-F1
#
_cell.length_a   1.000
_cell.length_b   1.000
_cell.length_c   1.000
_cell.angle_alpha   90.00
_cell.angle_beta   90.00
_cell.angle_gamma   90.00
#
_symmetry.space_group_name_H-M   'P 1'
#
loop_
_entity.id
_entity.type
_entity.pdbx_description
1 polymer ?
#
loop_
_entity_poly.entity_id
_entity_poly.type
_entity_poly.pdbx_seq_one_letter_code
_entity_poly.pdbx_strand_id
1 'polypeptide(L)'
;MAPDTIRAVTEIRQEFYRRFADLMAVPVSINSEKAYGSTPSKVSWVDEQNHSNYICVYAHLAPDMLFPDRPLILRLAVNNGMEYMAAKSMSRTRAGLMRKIKVNVTLLPEEILAFLPWLSTLVSCSTSDFHQTLTEPPYPLSIENSAGLCHQAWTKRALMRFSQHLRHCEAISR
;
A
#
# COMPACT_ATOMS: atom_id res chain seq x y z
N MET A 1 -18.16 -0.87 -3.26
CA MET A 1 -18.00 -1.05 -1.81
C MET A 1 -19.24 -0.54 -1.11
N ALA A 2 -19.66 -1.18 -0.02
CA ALA A 2 -20.75 -0.68 0.82
C ALA A 2 -20.34 0.64 1.53
N PRO A 3 -21.28 1.56 1.85
CA PRO A 3 -20.98 2.86 2.47
C PRO A 3 -20.15 2.76 3.76
N ASP A 4 -20.49 1.81 4.64
CA ASP A 4 -19.75 1.60 5.89
C ASP A 4 -18.31 1.15 5.65
N THR A 5 -18.09 0.32 4.63
CA THR A 5 -16.74 -0.09 4.23
C THR A 5 -15.94 1.08 3.66
N ILE A 6 -16.57 1.98 2.90
CA ILE A 6 -15.93 3.20 2.40
C ILE A 6 -15.49 4.08 3.58
N ARG A 7 -16.35 4.25 4.58
CA ARG A 7 -16.02 5.02 5.80
C ARG A 7 -14.83 4.40 6.53
N ALA A 8 -14.89 3.10 6.84
CA ALA A 8 -13.82 2.39 7.53
C ALA A 8 -12.46 2.49 6.80
N VAL A 9 -12.45 2.28 5.47
CA VAL A 9 -11.22 2.40 4.67
C VAL A 9 -10.72 3.85 4.63
N THR A 10 -11.60 4.84 4.66
CA THR A 10 -11.21 6.25 4.70
C THR A 10 -10.57 6.63 6.03
N GLU A 11 -11.16 6.22 7.15
CA GLU A 11 -10.62 6.45 8.50
C GLU A 11 -9.24 5.79 8.67
N ILE A 12 -9.12 4.52 8.25
CA ILE A 12 -7.84 3.79 8.29
C ILE A 12 -6.76 4.51 7.46
N ARG A 13 -7.10 4.97 6.26
CA ARG A 13 -6.16 5.69 5.39
C ARG A 13 -5.69 6.99 6.01
N GLN A 14 -6.64 7.79 6.51
CA GLN A 14 -6.31 9.07 7.14
C GLN A 14 -5.39 8.87 8.33
N GLU A 15 -5.70 7.90 9.20
CA GLU A 15 -4.87 7.64 10.37
C GLU A 15 -3.50 7.08 9.98
N PHE A 16 -3.45 6.16 9.02
CA PHE A 16 -2.19 5.63 8.50
C PHE A 16 -1.33 6.76 7.91
N TYR A 17 -1.87 7.61 7.05
CA TYR A 17 -1.09 8.69 6.42
C TYR A 17 -0.63 9.74 7.42
N ARG A 18 -1.48 10.10 8.40
CA ARG A 18 -1.14 11.03 9.46
C ARG A 18 0.03 10.49 10.29
N ARG A 19 -0.05 9.24 10.78
CA ARG A 19 1.05 8.64 11.55
C ARG A 19 2.30 8.37 10.73
N PHE A 20 2.14 8.02 9.46
CA PHE A 20 3.29 7.88 8.55
C PHE A 20 4.01 9.21 8.40
N ALA A 21 3.26 10.31 8.24
CA ALA A 21 3.83 11.65 8.20
C ALA A 21 4.62 11.99 9.47
N ASP A 22 4.06 11.67 10.64
CA ASP A 22 4.71 11.90 11.94
C ASP A 22 6.05 11.13 12.09
N LEU A 23 6.21 9.99 11.40
CA LEU A 23 7.42 9.17 11.44
C LEU A 23 8.49 9.58 10.43
N MET A 24 8.13 10.34 9.39
CA MET A 24 9.07 10.71 8.34
C MET A 24 9.90 11.92 8.76
N ALA A 25 11.22 11.83 8.58
CA ALA A 25 12.14 12.94 8.82
C ALA A 25 12.14 13.99 7.68
N VAL A 26 11.39 13.75 6.61
CA VAL A 26 11.29 14.62 5.42
C VAL A 26 9.86 15.13 5.26
N PRO A 27 9.66 16.31 4.65
CA PRO A 27 8.33 16.81 4.34
C PRO A 27 7.55 15.83 3.47
N VAL A 28 6.36 15.47 3.95
CA VAL A 28 5.40 14.63 3.22
C VAL A 28 4.19 15.46 2.81
N SER A 29 3.64 15.14 1.64
CA SER A 29 2.37 15.68 1.13
C SER A 29 1.31 14.59 1.18
N ILE A 30 0.24 14.82 1.93
CA ILE A 30 -0.93 13.93 1.99
C ILE A 30 -1.97 14.46 1.00
N ASN A 31 -2.14 13.76 -0.12
CA ASN A 31 -3.24 14.04 -1.02
C ASN A 31 -4.46 13.22 -0.58
N SER A 32 -5.42 13.93 0.01
CA SER A 32 -6.70 13.40 0.49
C SER A 32 -7.85 13.61 -0.50
N GLU A 33 -7.58 13.99 -1.75
CA GLU A 33 -8.61 14.44 -2.68
C GLU A 33 -9.75 13.44 -2.88
N LYS A 34 -10.95 14.00 -2.73
CA LYS A 34 -12.26 13.38 -2.82
C LYS A 34 -12.70 13.32 -4.28
N ALA A 35 -12.27 12.34 -5.05
CA ALA A 35 -12.99 12.01 -6.27
C ALA A 35 -12.74 10.57 -6.67
N TYR A 36 -13.83 9.86 -6.92
CA TYR A 36 -13.91 8.53 -7.52
C TYR A 36 -13.35 8.49 -8.96
N GLY A 37 -12.51 9.46 -9.37
CA GLY A 37 -12.32 9.87 -10.77
C GLY A 37 -10.92 9.84 -11.37
N SER A 38 -9.80 9.92 -10.63
CA SER A 38 -8.50 9.78 -11.33
C SER A 38 -7.26 9.49 -10.48
N THR A 39 -7.25 9.70 -9.17
CA THR A 39 -6.05 9.45 -8.35
C THR A 39 -6.41 8.91 -6.97
N PRO A 40 -5.89 7.74 -6.58
CA PRO A 40 -6.10 7.24 -5.23
C PRO A 40 -5.45 8.19 -4.21
N SER A 41 -6.09 8.34 -3.06
CA SER A 41 -5.47 9.05 -1.92
C SER A 41 -4.14 8.41 -1.58
N LYS A 42 -3.13 9.26 -1.34
CA LYS A 42 -1.74 8.85 -1.17
C LYS A 42 -0.98 9.83 -0.30
N VAL A 43 0.09 9.34 0.30
CA VAL A 43 1.14 10.17 0.88
C VAL A 43 2.36 10.13 -0.04
N SER A 44 2.99 11.27 -0.30
CA SER A 44 4.14 11.38 -1.21
C SER A 44 5.23 12.26 -0.63
N TRP A 45 6.49 11.98 -0.96
CA TRP A 45 7.65 12.74 -0.55
C TRP A 45 8.72 12.73 -1.66
N VAL A 46 9.72 13.58 -1.49
CA VAL A 46 10.94 13.60 -2.29
C VAL A 46 12.08 13.16 -1.38
N ASP A 47 12.88 12.19 -1.81
CA ASP A 47 14.06 11.75 -1.06
C ASP A 47 15.26 12.67 -1.29
N GLU A 48 16.36 12.44 -0.57
CA GLU A 48 17.58 13.25 -0.65
C GLU A 48 18.22 13.23 -2.04
N GLN A 49 17.95 12.19 -2.83
CA GLN A 49 18.41 12.05 -4.21
C GLN A 49 17.43 12.68 -5.21
N ASN A 50 16.46 13.46 -4.73
CA ASN A 50 15.44 14.15 -5.50
C ASN A 50 14.52 13.19 -6.29
N HIS A 51 14.36 11.95 -5.82
CA HIS A 51 13.38 11.02 -6.39
C HIS A 51 12.02 11.20 -5.74
N SER A 52 10.97 11.20 -6.56
CA SER A 52 9.59 11.21 -6.05
C SER A 52 9.17 9.80 -5.61
N ASN A 53 8.60 9.72 -4.41
CA ASN A 53 8.11 8.50 -3.81
C ASN A 53 6.69 8.69 -3.27
N TYR A 54 5.94 7.59 -3.13
CA TYR A 54 4.60 7.62 -2.52
C TYR A 54 4.17 6.27 -1.94
N ILE A 55 3.20 6.35 -1.04
CA ILE A 55 2.45 5.21 -0.50
C ILE A 55 0.96 5.41 -0.75
N CYS A 56 0.33 4.38 -1.29
CA CYS A 56 -1.11 4.26 -1.43
C CYS A 56 -1.63 3.13 -0.54
N VAL A 57 -2.82 3.31 0.01
CA VAL A 57 -3.56 2.29 0.73
C VAL A 57 -4.94 2.21 0.08
N TYR A 58 -5.36 1.02 -0.33
CA TYR A 58 -6.63 0.80 -1.00
C TYR A 58 -7.21 -0.56 -0.67
N ALA A 59 -8.52 -0.74 -0.90
CA ALA A 59 -9.16 -2.03 -0.73
C ALA A 59 -8.67 -2.98 -1.84
N HIS A 60 -8.08 -4.11 -1.44
CA HIS A 60 -7.79 -5.23 -2.34
C HIS A 60 -9.05 -6.08 -2.55
N LEU A 61 -9.76 -6.34 -1.45
CA LEU A 61 -11.06 -6.99 -1.42
C LEU A 61 -11.92 -6.27 -0.38
N ALA A 62 -13.22 -6.15 -0.64
CA ALA A 62 -14.14 -5.45 0.25
C ALA A 62 -15.58 -5.91 0.05
N PRO A 63 -16.42 -5.85 1.10
CA PRO A 63 -17.88 -5.92 0.97
C PRO A 63 -18.42 -4.93 -0.06
N ASP A 64 -19.39 -5.38 -0.86
CA ASP A 64 -20.19 -4.53 -1.73
C ASP A 64 -21.66 -4.99 -1.77
N MET A 65 -22.50 -4.29 -2.54
CA MET A 65 -23.94 -4.56 -2.59
C MET A 65 -24.29 -5.95 -3.13
N LEU A 66 -23.43 -6.53 -3.98
CA LEU A 66 -23.65 -7.84 -4.57
C LEU A 66 -23.05 -8.95 -3.69
N PHE A 67 -22.01 -8.63 -2.93
CA PHE A 67 -21.27 -9.58 -2.09
C PHE A 67 -20.95 -8.96 -0.73
N PRO A 68 -21.94 -8.89 0.19
CA PRO A 68 -21.75 -8.29 1.50
C PRO A 68 -20.80 -9.09 2.40
N ASP A 69 -20.69 -10.40 2.20
CA ASP A 69 -19.86 -11.30 3.01
C ASP A 69 -18.37 -11.33 2.59
N ARG A 70 -17.98 -10.56 1.57
CA ARG A 70 -16.57 -10.43 1.19
C ARG A 70 -15.75 -9.89 2.37
N PRO A 71 -14.61 -10.49 2.71
CA PRO A 71 -13.76 -9.92 3.74
C PRO A 71 -13.18 -8.58 3.27
N LEU A 72 -13.01 -7.65 4.20
CA LEU A 72 -12.23 -6.45 3.95
C LEU A 72 -10.74 -6.79 4.05
N ILE A 73 -10.03 -6.68 2.93
CA ILE A 73 -8.58 -6.87 2.83
C ILE A 73 -8.00 -5.64 2.15
N LEU A 74 -6.94 -5.08 2.72
CA LEU A 74 -6.29 -3.88 2.20
C LEU A 74 -5.01 -4.23 1.45
N ARG A 75 -4.59 -3.33 0.57
CA ARG A 75 -3.28 -3.33 -0.04
C ARG A 75 -2.58 -2.01 0.23
N LEU A 76 -1.37 -2.13 0.73
CA LEU A 76 -0.41 -1.06 0.89
C LEU A 76 0.60 -1.15 -0.24
N ALA A 77 0.75 -0.07 -0.98
CA ALA A 77 1.58 -0.01 -2.18
C ALA A 77 2.58 1.12 -2.06
N VAL A 78 3.87 0.79 -2.11
CA VAL A 78 4.99 1.72 -2.19
C VAL A 78 5.43 1.81 -3.64
N ASN A 79 5.41 3.00 -4.22
CA ASN A 79 5.91 3.26 -5.58
C ASN A 79 5.28 2.43 -6.71
N ASN A 80 4.19 1.70 -6.46
CA ASN A 80 3.57 0.82 -7.44
C ASN A 80 2.48 1.51 -8.28
N GLY A 81 2.67 1.54 -9.61
CA GLY A 81 1.70 2.08 -10.58
C GLY A 81 2.01 3.46 -11.18
N MET A 82 3.13 4.10 -10.81
CA MET A 82 3.50 5.44 -11.35
C MET A 82 4.16 5.41 -12.73
N GLU A 83 4.55 4.25 -13.25
CA GLU A 83 5.07 4.12 -14.61
C GLU A 83 4.03 4.60 -15.65
N TYR A 84 2.74 4.39 -15.37
CA TYR A 84 1.64 4.83 -16.22
C TYR A 84 1.32 6.34 -16.09
N MET A 85 1.64 6.97 -14.96
CA MET A 85 1.34 8.38 -14.69
C MET A 85 2.49 9.30 -15.09
N ALA A 86 3.75 8.86 -14.92
CA ALA A 86 4.94 9.61 -15.33
C ALA A 86 5.02 9.81 -16.86
N ALA A 87 4.47 8.88 -17.64
CA ALA A 87 4.37 9.02 -19.10
C ALA A 87 3.49 10.21 -19.55
N LYS A 88 2.52 10.64 -18.73
CA LYS A 88 1.61 11.75 -19.05
C LYS A 88 2.09 13.12 -18.56
N SER A 89 2.98 13.19 -17.57
CA SER A 89 3.42 14.46 -16.97
C SER A 89 4.81 14.92 -17.41
N MET A 90 5.36 14.33 -18.48
CA MET A 90 6.73 14.55 -18.97
C MET A 90 7.00 15.94 -19.59
N SER A 91 6.30 17.00 -19.16
CA SER A 91 6.56 18.37 -19.65
C SER A 91 7.03 19.37 -18.61
N ARG A 92 6.99 19.11 -17.30
CA ARG A 92 7.52 20.08 -16.33
C ARG A 92 8.19 19.42 -15.12
N THR A 93 9.40 19.90 -14.88
CA THR A 93 10.28 19.73 -13.71
C THR A 93 11.12 18.45 -13.64
N ARG A 94 12.41 18.67 -13.37
CA ARG A 94 13.49 17.72 -13.08
C ARG A 94 13.20 16.84 -11.84
N ALA A 95 12.09 16.11 -11.83
CA ALA A 95 11.83 15.10 -10.80
C ALA A 95 12.70 13.88 -11.11
N GLY A 96 13.61 13.54 -10.20
CA GLY A 96 14.52 12.41 -10.35
C GLY A 96 13.75 11.09 -10.56
N LEU A 97 14.40 10.17 -11.27
CA LEU A 97 13.90 8.81 -11.52
C LEU A 97 13.41 8.17 -10.21
N MET A 98 12.27 7.47 -10.21
CA MET A 98 11.76 6.84 -9.00
C MET A 98 12.79 5.91 -8.34
N ARG A 99 12.77 5.84 -7.01
CA ARG A 99 13.53 4.84 -6.28
C ARG A 99 13.08 3.43 -6.72
N LYS A 100 14.04 2.51 -6.91
CA LYS A 100 13.77 1.12 -7.36
C LYS A 100 12.94 0.29 -6.37
N ILE A 101 12.72 0.76 -5.14
CA ILE A 101 11.94 0.04 -4.13
C ILE A 101 10.47 0.13 -4.50
N LYS A 102 9.91 -1.01 -4.93
CA LYS A 102 8.47 -1.20 -5.15
C LYS A 102 8.00 -2.37 -4.32
N VAL A 103 7.05 -2.13 -3.44
CA VAL A 103 6.52 -3.14 -2.52
C VAL A 103 5.01 -3.05 -2.49
N ASN A 104 4.34 -4.20 -2.59
CA ASN A 104 2.92 -4.33 -2.32
C ASN A 104 2.71 -5.31 -1.18
N VAL A 105 2.17 -4.85 -0.06
CA VAL A 105 1.77 -5.71 1.05
C VAL A 105 0.25 -5.76 1.11
N THR A 106 -0.30 -6.95 0.98
CA THR A 106 -1.73 -7.24 1.15
C THR A 106 -1.94 -7.74 2.58
N LEU A 107 -2.82 -7.08 3.33
CA LEU A 107 -2.92 -7.21 4.78
C LEU A 107 -4.35 -6.97 5.29
N LEU A 108 -4.62 -7.35 6.54
CA LEU A 108 -5.90 -7.06 7.18
C LEU A 108 -5.94 -5.61 7.72
N PRO A 109 -7.11 -4.97 7.78
CA PRO A 109 -7.28 -3.61 8.31
C PRO A 109 -6.58 -3.34 9.64
N GLU A 110 -6.69 -4.26 10.59
CA GLU A 110 -6.09 -4.12 11.92
C GLU A 110 -4.56 -4.23 11.95
N GLU A 111 -3.95 -4.75 10.88
CA GLU A 111 -2.49 -4.95 10.80
C GLU A 111 -1.76 -3.71 10.29
N ILE A 112 -2.46 -2.82 9.56
CA ILE A 112 -1.83 -1.79 8.74
C ILE A 112 -0.98 -0.79 9.54
N LEU A 113 -1.46 -0.39 10.72
CA LEU A 113 -0.74 0.59 11.55
C LEU A 113 0.53 -0.01 12.16
N ALA A 114 0.58 -1.32 12.39
CA ALA A 114 1.79 -1.97 12.90
C ALA A 114 2.93 -1.95 11.87
N PHE A 115 2.59 -1.87 10.57
CA PHE A 115 3.58 -1.76 9.49
C PHE A 115 4.26 -0.40 9.41
N LEU A 116 3.78 0.62 10.13
CA LEU A 116 4.32 1.98 10.05
C LEU A 116 5.83 2.07 10.33
N PRO A 117 6.38 1.54 11.45
CA PRO A 117 7.81 1.64 11.73
C PRO A 117 8.66 0.87 10.72
N TRP A 118 8.18 -0.30 10.29
CA TRP A 118 8.87 -1.11 9.28
C TRP A 118 8.92 -0.39 7.93
N LEU A 119 7.80 0.23 7.52
CA LEU A 119 7.72 0.98 6.27
C LEU A 119 8.55 2.24 6.29
N SER A 120 8.52 3.02 7.39
CA SER A 120 9.34 4.23 7.51
C SER A 120 10.82 3.90 7.39
N THR A 121 11.27 2.80 8.00
CA THR A 121 12.63 2.30 7.85
C THR A 121 12.90 1.85 6.42
N LEU A 122 12.04 1.00 5.84
CA LEU A 122 12.19 0.48 4.49
C LEU A 122 12.35 1.58 3.43
N VAL A 123 11.53 2.62 3.50
CA VAL A 123 11.55 3.70 2.51
C VAL A 123 12.71 4.68 2.71
N SER A 124 13.23 4.76 3.94
CA SER A 124 14.35 5.65 4.30
C SER A 124 15.71 4.99 4.12
N CYS A 125 15.81 3.67 4.29
CA CYS A 125 17.07 2.90 4.16
C CYS A 125 17.74 3.17 2.82
N SER A 126 19.02 3.53 2.79
CA SER A 126 19.81 3.60 1.55
C SER A 126 19.94 2.20 0.92
N THR A 127 20.19 2.11 -0.39
CA THR A 127 20.40 0.79 -1.04
C THR A 127 21.64 0.06 -0.52
N SER A 128 22.64 0.80 -0.02
CA SER A 128 23.85 0.26 0.60
C SER A 128 23.62 -0.29 2.01
N ASP A 129 22.65 0.25 2.74
CA ASP A 129 22.40 -0.12 4.15
C ASP A 129 21.22 -1.09 4.33
N PHE A 130 20.55 -1.45 3.23
CA PHE A 130 19.31 -2.21 3.23
C PHE A 130 19.35 -3.49 4.07
N HIS A 131 20.46 -4.24 4.02
CA HIS A 131 20.61 -5.49 4.76
C HIS A 131 20.94 -5.31 6.25
N GLN A 132 21.43 -4.14 6.66
CA GLN A 132 21.84 -3.88 8.04
C GLN A 132 20.74 -3.17 8.84
N THR A 133 19.93 -2.36 8.16
CA THR A 133 18.96 -1.47 8.82
C THR A 133 17.52 -1.99 8.74
N LEU A 134 17.20 -2.88 7.78
CA LEU A 134 15.84 -3.38 7.63
C LEU A 134 15.52 -4.41 8.71
N THR A 135 14.62 -4.04 9.62
CA THR A 135 14.05 -4.96 10.61
C THR A 135 13.06 -5.92 9.96
N GLU A 136 12.72 -7.00 10.65
CA GLU A 136 11.63 -7.87 10.22
C GLU A 136 10.29 -7.12 10.17
N PRO A 137 9.38 -7.48 9.24
CA PRO A 137 8.04 -6.93 9.22
C PRO A 137 7.27 -7.37 10.48
N PRO A 138 6.33 -6.54 10.97
CA PRO A 138 5.57 -6.83 12.20
C PRO A 138 4.68 -8.07 12.09
N TYR A 139 4.33 -8.47 10.86
CA TYR A 139 3.59 -9.68 10.57
C TYR A 139 4.36 -10.49 9.52
N PRO A 140 4.45 -11.83 9.69
CA PRO A 140 5.10 -12.70 8.71
C PRO A 140 4.48 -12.55 7.32
N LEU A 141 5.35 -12.31 6.34
CA LEU A 141 4.98 -12.13 4.94
C LEU A 141 5.16 -13.44 4.16
N SER A 142 4.16 -13.78 3.37
CA SER A 142 4.24 -14.78 2.31
C SER A 142 4.48 -14.04 1.00
N ILE A 143 5.64 -14.25 0.40
CA ILE A 143 6.01 -13.64 -0.89
C ILE A 143 5.40 -14.51 -1.99
N GLU A 144 4.52 -13.93 -2.81
CA GLU A 144 4.16 -14.54 -4.08
C GLU A 144 5.30 -14.26 -5.06
N ASN A 145 5.84 -15.30 -5.70
CA ASN A 145 6.89 -15.17 -6.71
C ASN A 145 6.37 -14.35 -7.90
N SER A 146 6.53 -13.04 -7.84
CA SER A 146 6.40 -12.17 -8.99
C SER A 146 7.77 -12.07 -9.67
N ALA A 147 7.87 -12.57 -10.89
CA ALA A 147 9.03 -12.32 -11.73
C ALA A 147 9.18 -10.80 -11.94
N GLY A 148 10.16 -10.15 -11.29
CA GLY A 148 10.49 -8.73 -11.46
C GLY A 148 10.75 -7.94 -10.16
N LEU A 149 10.97 -6.63 -10.31
CA LEU A 149 11.28 -5.63 -9.25
C LEU A 149 10.09 -5.27 -8.32
N CYS A 150 8.98 -6.01 -8.39
CA CYS A 150 7.76 -5.71 -7.62
C CYS A 150 7.46 -6.90 -6.73
N HIS A 151 7.79 -6.81 -5.44
CA HIS A 151 7.45 -7.87 -4.48
C HIS A 151 5.98 -7.75 -4.10
N GLN A 152 5.20 -8.76 -4.45
CA GLN A 152 3.85 -8.95 -3.92
C GLN A 152 3.94 -9.83 -2.67
N ALA A 153 3.53 -9.28 -1.54
CA ALA A 153 3.55 -9.96 -0.27
C ALA A 153 2.16 -9.95 0.35
N TRP A 154 1.82 -11.02 1.06
CA TRP A 154 0.63 -11.13 1.87
C TRP A 154 1.01 -11.35 3.33
N THR A 155 0.30 -10.75 4.27
CA THR A 155 0.36 -11.26 5.65
C THR A 155 -0.29 -12.64 5.68
N LYS A 156 0.25 -13.56 6.48
CA LYS A 156 -0.30 -14.94 6.59
C LYS A 156 -1.79 -14.94 6.94
N ARG A 157 -2.24 -14.01 7.78
CA ARG A 157 -3.64 -13.88 8.19
C ARG A 157 -4.52 -13.38 7.04
N ALA A 158 -4.08 -12.38 6.28
CA ALA A 158 -4.80 -11.91 5.11
C ALA A 158 -4.93 -13.00 4.04
N LEU A 159 -3.84 -13.72 3.76
CA LEU A 159 -3.84 -14.84 2.81
C LEU A 159 -4.80 -15.94 3.25
N MET A 160 -4.80 -16.32 4.53
CA MET A 160 -5.72 -17.31 5.08
C MET A 160 -7.18 -16.87 4.93
N ARG A 161 -7.50 -15.62 5.27
CA ARG A 161 -8.86 -15.07 5.15
C ARG A 161 -9.32 -15.05 3.70
N PHE A 162 -8.43 -14.67 2.78
CA PHE A 162 -8.71 -14.69 1.34
C PHE A 162 -9.00 -16.10 0.84
N SER A 163 -8.15 -17.08 1.17
CA SER A 163 -8.34 -18.48 0.77
C SER A 163 -9.62 -19.10 1.36
N GLN A 164 -10.00 -18.73 2.58
CA GLN A 164 -11.28 -19.15 3.17
C GLN A 164 -12.47 -18.60 2.38
N HIS A 165 -12.42 -17.32 2.00
CA HIS A 165 -13.46 -16.71 1.17
C HIS A 165 -13.57 -17.39 -0.20
N LEU A 166 -12.44 -17.67 -0.87
CA LEU A 166 -12.46 -18.37 -2.15
C LEU A 166 -13.13 -19.74 -2.06
N ARG A 167 -12.77 -20.56 -1.06
CA ARG A 167 -13.40 -21.87 -0.84
C ARG A 167 -14.91 -21.78 -0.57
N HIS A 168 -15.33 -20.75 0.15
CA HIS A 168 -16.76 -20.52 0.41
C HIS A 168 -17.52 -20.22 -0.89
N CYS A 169 -16.97 -19.35 -1.74
CA CYS A 169 -17.55 -19.03 -3.05
C CYS A 169 -17.62 -20.25 -3.98
N GLU A 170 -16.58 -21.08 -3.99
CA GLU A 170 -16.55 -22.33 -4.76
C GLU A 170 -17.62 -23.33 -4.28
N ALA A 171 -17.83 -23.42 -2.96
CA ALA A 171 -18.84 -24.31 -2.39
C ALA A 171 -20.28 -23.90 -2.74
N ILE A 172 -20.55 -22.60 -2.91
CA ILE A 172 -21.86 -22.07 -3.31
C ILE A 172 -22.12 -22.26 -4.82
N SER A 173 -21.06 -22.41 -5.61
CA SER A 173 -21.16 -22.52 -7.08
C SER A 173 -21.33 -23.96 -7.59
N ARG A 174 -21.48 -24.94 -6.68
CA ARG A 174 -21.74 -26.35 -6.96
C ARG A 174 -23.14 -26.74 -6.52
#